data_AF-A0A0B7AKF4-F1
#
_entry.id   AF-A0A0B7AKF4-F1
#
_cell.length_a   1.000
_cell.length_b   1.000
_cell.length_c   1.000
_cell.angle_alpha   90.00
_cell.angle_beta   90.00
_cell.angle_gamma   90.00
#
_symmetry.space_group_name_H-M   'P 1'
#
loop_
_entity.id
_entity.type
_entity.pdbx_description
1 polymer ?
#
loop_
_entity_poly.entity_id
_entity_poly.type
_entity_poly.pdbx_seq_one_letter_code
_entity_poly.pdbx_strand_id
1 'polypeptide(L)'
;KSELSARLHKNQNIMNANFIVCCIIGMVAVQMIFAVPEDCTLEPAVGPCRGSIPRYFYNVASGTCDIFYFGGCQENANNFETIELCQAKCV
;
A
#
# COMPACT_ATOMS: atom_id res chain seq x y z
N LYS A 1 15.50 -0.92 30.75
CA LYS A 1 16.10 -0.20 29.60
C LYS A 1 16.29 -1.22 28.49
N SER A 2 15.29 -1.37 27.62
CA SER A 2 15.13 -2.52 26.71
C SER A 2 15.68 -2.22 25.31
N GLU A 3 16.24 -3.25 24.68
CA GLU A 3 16.83 -3.27 23.33
C GLU A 3 15.86 -2.87 22.19
N LEU A 4 14.56 -2.70 22.51
CA LEU A 4 13.49 -2.33 21.59
C LEU A 4 13.62 -0.87 21.07
N SER A 5 14.17 0.05 21.87
CA SER A 5 14.33 1.46 21.45
C SER A 5 15.48 1.68 20.46
N ALA A 6 16.41 0.72 20.31
CA ALA A 6 17.59 0.85 19.44
C ALA A 6 17.40 0.25 18.04
N ARG A 7 16.39 -0.62 17.82
CA ARG A 7 16.19 -1.33 16.53
C ARG A 7 15.17 -0.68 15.60
N LEU A 8 14.06 -0.12 16.08
CA LEU A 8 13.05 0.50 15.20
C LEU A 8 13.42 1.93 14.75
N HIS A 9 14.06 2.73 15.61
CA HIS A 9 14.62 4.04 15.20
C HIS A 9 15.78 3.94 14.20
N LYS A 10 16.41 2.76 14.06
CA LYS A 10 17.53 2.55 13.11
C LYS A 10 17.07 2.31 11.66
N ASN A 11 15.80 1.93 11.42
CA ASN A 11 15.31 1.59 10.07
C ASN A 11 14.33 2.61 9.47
N GLN A 12 13.79 3.55 10.26
CA GLN A 12 12.90 4.61 9.74
C GLN A 12 13.63 5.95 9.45
N ASN A 13 14.93 6.05 9.78
CA ASN A 13 15.71 7.29 9.67
C ASN A 13 16.93 7.19 8.72
N ILE A 14 17.06 6.10 7.94
CA ILE A 14 18.18 5.94 6.98
C ILE A 14 17.73 6.01 5.50
N MET A 15 16.42 5.98 5.20
CA MET A 15 15.89 6.20 3.84
C MET A 15 15.55 7.68 3.54
N ASN A 16 15.94 8.61 4.40
CA ASN A 16 15.64 10.05 4.26
C ASN A 16 16.91 10.94 4.22
N ALA A 17 18.10 10.36 3.98
CA ALA A 17 19.36 11.12 4.11
C ALA A 17 20.49 10.76 3.11
N ASN A 18 20.19 10.21 1.92
CA ASN A 18 21.19 10.15 0.84
C ASN A 18 20.55 9.99 -0.55
N PHE A 19 20.79 10.97 -1.43
CA PHE A 19 20.43 11.03 -2.86
C PHE A 19 18.92 11.20 -3.14
N ILE A 20 18.39 12.31 -3.66
CA ILE A 20 18.64 12.87 -5.00
C ILE A 20 18.40 14.38 -4.96
N VAL A 21 19.50 15.14 -4.98
CA VAL A 21 19.53 16.50 -5.51
C VAL A 21 20.34 16.43 -6.78
N CYS A 22 19.71 16.65 -7.93
CA CYS A 22 20.40 17.19 -9.10
C CYS A 22 19.41 17.93 -9.97
N CYS A 23 19.44 19.25 -9.85
CA CYS A 23 19.08 20.13 -10.95
C CYS A 23 19.90 19.72 -12.20
N ILE A 24 19.42 20.18 -13.37
CA ILE A 24 20.19 20.38 -14.61
C ILE A 24 20.02 19.27 -15.68
N ILE A 25 19.02 19.53 -16.54
CA ILE A 25 19.01 19.30 -18.00
C ILE A 25 18.77 17.86 -18.49
N GLY A 26 17.56 17.61 -18.98
CA GLY A 26 17.40 17.09 -20.35
C GLY A 26 17.37 15.58 -20.59
N MET A 27 17.17 14.71 -19.59
CA MET A 27 16.80 13.31 -19.87
C MET A 27 15.35 13.05 -19.47
N VAL A 28 14.56 12.87 -20.52
CA VAL A 28 13.16 12.48 -20.52
C VAL A 28 12.99 11.15 -19.77
N ALA A 29 12.60 11.25 -18.50
CA ALA A 29 11.78 10.33 -17.71
C ALA A 29 11.82 10.81 -16.26
N VAL A 30 11.21 11.97 -16.00
CA VAL A 30 10.98 12.43 -14.63
C VAL A 30 10.00 11.45 -13.97
N GLN A 31 10.57 10.51 -13.23
CA GLN A 31 10.02 9.87 -12.03
C GLN A 31 8.77 8.99 -12.20
N MET A 32 8.99 7.68 -12.36
CA MET A 32 8.07 6.63 -11.88
C MET A 32 8.19 6.48 -10.34
N ILE A 33 8.11 7.59 -9.59
CA ILE A 33 8.30 7.60 -8.11
C ILE A 33 6.97 7.94 -7.41
N PHE A 34 5.91 7.25 -7.78
CA PHE A 34 4.80 6.97 -6.87
C PHE A 34 4.74 5.45 -6.78
N ALA A 35 5.57 4.89 -5.90
CA ALA A 35 5.48 3.46 -5.62
C ALA A 35 4.12 3.22 -4.95
N VAL A 36 3.26 2.43 -5.58
CA VAL A 36 2.01 1.95 -4.99
C VAL A 36 2.36 1.27 -3.66
N PRO A 37 1.69 1.60 -2.54
CA PRO A 37 1.98 0.97 -1.24
C PRO A 37 1.92 -0.56 -1.34
N GLU A 38 2.83 -1.26 -0.64
CA GLU A 38 2.88 -2.74 -0.65
C GLU A 38 1.52 -3.36 -0.30
N ASP A 39 0.81 -2.77 0.66
CA ASP A 39 -0.55 -3.13 1.03
C ASP A 39 -1.51 -3.18 -0.16
N CYS A 40 -1.41 -2.23 -1.09
CA CYS A 40 -2.27 -2.14 -2.28
C CYS A 40 -1.91 -3.19 -3.33
N THR A 41 -0.73 -3.82 -3.24
CA THR A 41 -0.28 -4.84 -4.19
C THR A 41 -0.68 -6.27 -3.78
N LEU A 42 -1.25 -6.44 -2.58
CA LEU A 42 -1.70 -7.74 -2.09
C LEU A 42 -2.96 -8.19 -2.83
N GLU A 43 -3.08 -9.49 -3.12
CA GLU A 43 -4.35 -10.08 -3.59
C GLU A 43 -5.45 -9.92 -2.52
N PRO A 44 -6.73 -9.70 -2.90
CA PRO A 44 -7.80 -9.56 -1.93
C PRO A 44 -8.02 -10.87 -1.15
N ALA A 45 -8.06 -10.78 0.18
CA ALA A 45 -8.24 -11.94 1.06
C ALA A 45 -9.71 -12.15 1.45
N VAL A 46 -10.34 -13.23 0.95
CA VAL A 46 -11.70 -13.63 1.36
C VAL A 46 -11.71 -14.11 2.82
N GLY A 47 -10.67 -14.83 3.26
CA GLY A 47 -10.60 -15.42 4.60
C GLY A 47 -11.46 -16.69 4.77
N PRO A 48 -11.34 -17.40 5.92
CA PRO A 48 -12.01 -18.70 6.13
C PRO A 48 -13.45 -18.60 6.63
N CYS A 49 -13.89 -17.42 7.05
CA CYS A 49 -15.26 -17.18 7.50
C CYS A 49 -16.25 -17.18 6.31
N ARG A 50 -17.54 -17.40 6.59
CA ARG A 50 -18.59 -17.60 5.57
C ARG A 50 -19.52 -16.39 5.41
N GLY A 51 -19.05 -15.19 5.77
CA GLY A 51 -19.73 -13.95 5.46
C GLY A 51 -19.69 -13.62 3.97
N SER A 52 -20.51 -12.66 3.55
CA SER A 52 -20.52 -12.12 2.19
C SER A 52 -20.59 -10.60 2.28
N ILE A 53 -19.50 -9.99 2.76
CA ILE A 53 -19.42 -8.57 3.07
C ILE A 53 -18.77 -7.85 1.88
N PRO A 54 -19.47 -6.93 1.20
CA PRO A 54 -18.86 -6.17 0.11
C PRO A 54 -17.74 -5.27 0.66
N ARG A 55 -16.56 -5.38 0.06
CA ARG A 55 -15.36 -4.59 0.37
C ARG A 55 -14.68 -4.18 -0.93
N TYR A 56 -13.78 -3.22 -0.86
CA TYR A 56 -13.00 -2.73 -2.00
C TYR A 56 -11.53 -3.15 -1.85
N PHE A 57 -10.87 -3.46 -2.96
CA PHE A 57 -9.43 -3.70 -3.03
C PHE A 57 -8.85 -2.97 -4.24
N TYR A 58 -7.58 -2.61 -4.18
CA TYR A 58 -6.86 -2.08 -5.33
C TYR A 58 -6.44 -3.21 -6.27
N ASN A 59 -6.89 -3.15 -7.51
CA ASN A 59 -6.53 -4.07 -8.56
C ASN A 59 -5.37 -3.48 -9.37
N VAL A 60 -4.17 -4.03 -9.16
CA VAL A 60 -2.94 -3.60 -9.85
C VAL A 60 -3.00 -3.77 -11.37
N ALA A 61 -3.81 -4.70 -11.88
CA ALA A 61 -3.90 -4.99 -13.30
C ALA A 61 -4.76 -3.95 -14.04
N SER A 62 -5.84 -3.48 -13.41
CA SER A 62 -6.69 -2.40 -13.96
C SER A 62 -6.24 -1.01 -13.51
N GLY A 63 -5.49 -0.91 -12.42
CA GLY A 63 -5.17 0.35 -11.76
C GLY A 63 -6.36 0.99 -11.06
N THR A 64 -7.40 0.21 -10.71
CA THR A 64 -8.66 0.71 -10.13
C THR A 64 -8.99 0.03 -8.81
N CYS A 65 -9.89 0.65 -8.04
CA CYS A 65 -10.49 0.03 -6.86
C CYS A 65 -11.74 -0.76 -7.27
N ASP A 66 -11.69 -2.07 -7.07
CA ASP A 66 -12.75 -3.00 -7.47
C ASP A 66 -13.41 -3.65 -6.23
N ILE A 67 -14.63 -4.17 -6.38
CA ILE A 67 -15.37 -4.83 -5.30
C ILE A 67 -14.99 -6.31 -5.21
N PHE A 68 -14.84 -6.82 -3.99
CA PHE A 68 -14.81 -8.25 -3.68
C PHE A 68 -15.67 -8.58 -2.46
N TYR A 69 -15.91 -9.86 -2.21
CA TYR A 69 -16.70 -10.33 -1.06
C TYR A 69 -15.79 -10.91 0.02
N PHE A 70 -15.67 -10.18 1.12
CA PHE A 70 -14.93 -10.59 2.30
C PHE A 70 -15.76 -11.53 3.18
N GLY A 71 -15.12 -12.62 3.64
CA GLY A 71 -15.71 -13.64 4.50
C GLY A 71 -15.95 -13.20 5.93
N GLY A 72 -15.39 -12.06 6.37
CA GLY A 72 -15.62 -11.46 7.69
C GLY A 72 -14.55 -11.75 8.74
N CYS A 73 -13.47 -12.46 8.40
CA CYS A 73 -12.31 -12.62 9.28
C CYS A 73 -11.01 -12.88 8.50
N GLN A 74 -9.86 -12.60 9.13
CA GLN A 74 -8.52 -12.74 8.52
C GLN A 74 -8.35 -11.94 7.21
N GLU A 75 -8.78 -10.68 7.23
CA GLU A 75 -8.46 -9.72 6.17
C GLU A 75 -6.96 -9.43 6.10
N ASN A 76 -6.51 -9.00 4.92
CA ASN A 76 -5.20 -8.36 4.73
C ASN A 76 -5.37 -6.85 4.49
N ALA A 77 -4.29 -6.14 4.20
CA ALA A 77 -4.29 -4.68 4.09
C ALA A 77 -4.89 -4.13 2.78
N ASN A 78 -5.19 -4.98 1.78
CA ASN A 78 -5.89 -4.59 0.56
C ASN A 78 -7.41 -4.84 0.69
N ASN A 79 -8.01 -4.25 1.72
CA ASN A 79 -9.42 -4.44 2.06
C ASN A 79 -9.97 -3.16 2.68
N PHE A 80 -10.88 -2.49 1.97
CA PHE A 80 -11.43 -1.19 2.35
C PHE A 80 -12.96 -1.24 2.42
N GLU A 81 -13.54 -0.52 3.37
CA GLU A 81 -14.99 -0.47 3.55
C GLU A 81 -15.70 0.35 2.46
N THR A 82 -15.03 1.36 1.90
CA THR A 82 -15.58 2.24 0.87
C THR A 82 -14.61 2.44 -0.28
N ILE A 83 -15.15 2.84 -1.44
CA ILE A 83 -14.35 3.13 -2.63
C ILE A 83 -13.41 4.32 -2.40
N GLU A 84 -13.85 5.32 -1.64
CA GLU A 84 -13.07 6.53 -1.34
C GLU A 84 -11.83 6.20 -0.51
N LEU A 85 -11.93 5.28 0.45
CA LEU A 85 -10.79 4.83 1.26
C LEU A 85 -9.77 4.06 0.42
N CYS A 86 -10.23 3.22 -0.50
CA CYS A 86 -9.35 2.52 -1.42
C CYS A 86 -8.62 3.50 -2.36
N GLN A 87 -9.37 4.42 -2.98
CA GLN A 87 -8.84 5.41 -3.90
C GLN A 87 -7.83 6.32 -3.20
N ALA A 88 -8.17 6.84 -2.01
CA ALA A 88 -7.29 7.71 -1.25
C ALA A 88 -5.95 7.06 -0.85
N LYS A 89 -5.92 5.72 -0.72
CA LYS A 89 -4.70 4.99 -0.34
C LYS A 89 -3.89 4.52 -1.55
N CYS A 90 -4.54 4.10 -2.63
CA CYS A 90 -3.90 3.28 -3.66
C CYS A 90 -3.94 3.87 -5.09
N VAL A 91 -4.68 4.96 -5.32
CA VAL A 91 -4.81 5.63 -6.63
C VAL A 91 -4.20 7.02 -6.58
#